data_AF-A0A355SBT6-F1
#
_entry.id   AF-A0A355SBT6-F1
#
_cell.length_a   1.000
_cell.length_b   1.000
_cell.length_c   1.000
_cell.angle_alpha   90.00
_cell.angle_beta   90.00
_cell.angle_gamma   90.00
#
_symmetry.space_group_name_H-M   'P 1'
#
loop_
_entity.id
_entity.type
_entity.pdbx_description
1 polymer ?
#
loop_
_entity_poly.entity_id
_entity_poly.type
_entity_poly.pdbx_seq_one_letter_code
_entity_poly.pdbx_strand_id
1 'polypeptide(L)'
;SSSGIDNLVVSLVGFEKKGVSGHRLDSFGIDKSVGSDRELKELYDNLHERGNILALQKEIMFGYNHQLNKNNALFHIDGGIVTKNEDKPLYDESIYLNAKQVSAYVNYFKNLPYYKKNIGLDSIGNILFSDYKKNKNLSREQTEGKMKEILSMAENNTNKLALEVPNVYGYKYADMVYNMPLASSHFTYESDSVPFLQILLSGYVECFSPYVNFSTNTVDDLLTFIDYNTYPSYVLTEDYSNKFADTNLNYIYSSRYDDWKSYIVRNHKYVNDILSAVKGKEMVARKVLDDGISYVEYDNGKSIIINYTNSDYKYKNIVIDKKSAKIVKGE
;
A
#
# COMPACT_ATOMS: atom_id res chain seq x y z
N SER A 1 -7.34 -17.31 10.77
CA SER A 1 -8.01 -18.44 11.46
C SER A 1 -8.58 -18.07 12.83
N SER A 2 -9.51 -18.91 13.34
CA SER A 2 -10.68 -18.64 14.21
C SER A 2 -11.85 -17.98 13.48
N SER A 3 -11.59 -16.97 12.64
CA SER A 3 -12.63 -16.26 11.87
C SER A 3 -12.68 -16.59 10.36
N GLY A 4 -11.93 -17.59 9.89
CA GLY A 4 -11.98 -18.03 8.48
C GLY A 4 -11.39 -17.08 7.42
N ILE A 5 -10.58 -16.10 7.82
CA ILE A 5 -9.88 -15.20 6.89
C ILE A 5 -8.55 -15.82 6.46
N ASP A 6 -8.39 -15.98 5.14
CA ASP A 6 -7.19 -16.38 4.42
C ASP A 6 -6.89 -15.34 3.30
N ASN A 7 -5.71 -15.42 2.65
CA ASN A 7 -5.19 -14.45 1.67
C ASN A 7 -4.91 -13.04 2.24
N LEU A 8 -4.33 -12.99 3.44
CA LEU A 8 -3.93 -11.78 4.13
C LEU A 8 -2.54 -11.30 3.69
N VAL A 9 -2.39 -9.98 3.61
CA VAL A 9 -1.09 -9.31 3.65
C VAL A 9 -1.00 -8.56 4.97
N VAL A 10 0.00 -8.89 5.77
CA VAL A 10 0.30 -8.26 7.06
C VAL A 10 1.59 -7.49 6.92
N SER A 11 1.51 -6.15 6.96
CA SER A 11 2.68 -5.27 7.00
C SER A 11 3.00 -4.88 8.43
N LEU A 12 4.21 -5.21 8.90
CA LEU A 12 4.71 -4.70 10.18
C LEU A 12 5.42 -3.37 9.96
N VAL A 13 5.00 -2.35 10.70
CA VAL A 13 5.55 -1.00 10.68
C VAL A 13 6.10 -0.67 12.07
N GLY A 14 7.30 -0.08 12.14
CA GLY A 14 7.91 0.30 13.41
C GLY A 14 8.30 -0.87 14.32
N PHE A 15 8.62 -2.02 13.73
CA PHE A 15 9.03 -3.23 14.43
C PHE A 15 10.44 -3.12 15.03
N GLU A 16 11.22 -2.13 14.61
CA GLU A 16 12.59 -1.90 15.04
C GLU A 16 12.71 -1.10 16.34
N LYS A 17 13.91 -1.17 16.92
CA LYS A 17 14.24 -0.40 18.11
C LYS A 17 13.98 1.09 17.91
N LYS A 18 13.24 1.71 18.84
CA LYS A 18 12.74 3.09 18.82
C LYS A 18 11.57 3.36 17.84
N GLY A 19 10.99 2.33 17.24
CA GLY A 19 9.76 2.42 16.44
C GLY A 19 9.87 3.32 15.21
N VAL A 20 8.71 3.71 14.67
CA VAL A 20 8.60 4.40 13.38
C VAL A 20 9.47 5.65 13.28
N SER A 21 9.47 6.51 14.30
CA SER A 21 10.15 7.80 14.23
C SER A 21 11.59 7.81 14.74
N GLY A 22 12.06 6.71 15.33
CA GLY A 22 13.39 6.68 15.98
C GLY A 22 14.32 5.58 15.49
N HIS A 23 13.82 4.63 14.70
CA HIS A 23 14.60 3.50 14.24
C HIS A 23 15.74 3.89 13.30
N ARG A 24 16.71 3.01 13.13
CA ARG A 24 17.70 3.20 12.05
C ARG A 24 17.12 2.70 10.74
N LEU A 25 17.24 3.50 9.68
CA LEU A 25 16.71 3.11 8.36
C LEU A 25 17.42 1.86 7.79
N ASP A 26 18.66 1.60 8.17
CA ASP A 26 19.44 0.42 7.76
C ASP A 26 19.20 -0.86 8.59
N SER A 27 18.37 -0.80 9.64
CA SER A 27 18.16 -1.92 10.55
C SER A 27 16.95 -2.76 10.17
N PHE A 28 17.06 -4.09 10.28
CA PHE A 28 15.92 -5.00 10.28
C PHE A 28 15.83 -5.79 11.60
N GLY A 29 16.48 -5.28 12.66
CA GLY A 29 16.45 -5.86 13.98
C GLY A 29 15.15 -5.54 14.70
N ILE A 30 14.45 -6.57 15.16
CA ILE A 30 13.21 -6.48 15.93
C ILE A 30 13.50 -5.91 17.32
N ASP A 31 12.68 -4.96 17.79
CA ASP A 31 12.72 -4.52 19.19
C ASP A 31 12.24 -5.66 20.10
N LYS A 32 13.01 -5.93 21.15
CA LYS A 32 12.71 -6.99 22.12
C LYS A 32 11.38 -6.75 22.86
N SER A 33 10.86 -5.52 22.88
CA SER A 33 9.56 -5.20 23.47
C SER A 33 8.38 -5.72 22.65
N VAL A 34 8.56 -5.96 21.34
CA VAL A 34 7.50 -6.45 20.44
C VAL A 34 7.73 -7.89 19.96
N GLY A 35 8.85 -8.49 20.35
CA GLY A 35 9.15 -9.90 20.11
C GLY A 35 10.63 -10.17 19.83
N SER A 36 10.91 -11.40 19.41
CA SER A 36 12.24 -11.87 19.04
C SER A 36 12.33 -12.22 17.55
N ASP A 37 13.54 -12.32 17.04
CA ASP A 37 13.78 -12.73 15.64
C ASP A 37 13.26 -14.15 15.35
N ARG A 38 13.31 -15.04 16.36
CA ARG A 38 12.72 -16.38 16.30
C ARG A 38 11.20 -16.32 16.16
N GLU A 39 10.54 -15.50 16.98
CA GLU A 39 9.08 -15.34 16.93
C GLU A 39 8.62 -14.70 15.61
N LEU A 40 9.40 -13.77 15.05
CA LEU A 40 9.12 -13.24 13.71
C LEU A 40 9.20 -14.34 12.64
N LYS A 41 10.22 -15.19 12.69
CA LYS A 41 10.34 -16.33 11.77
C LYS A 41 9.14 -17.29 11.93
N GLU A 42 8.76 -17.61 13.17
CA GLU A 42 7.59 -18.45 13.44
C GLU A 42 6.29 -17.82 12.92
N LEU A 43 6.11 -16.50 13.08
CA LEU A 43 4.98 -15.77 12.50
C LEU A 43 4.97 -15.83 10.97
N TYR A 44 6.13 -15.63 10.34
CA TYR A 44 6.28 -15.76 8.89
C TYR A 44 5.88 -17.14 8.41
N ASP A 45 6.46 -18.20 8.99
CA ASP A 45 6.23 -19.58 8.56
C ASP A 45 4.73 -19.94 8.72
N ASN A 46 4.11 -19.57 9.85
CA ASN A 46 2.68 -19.79 10.09
C ASN A 46 1.76 -19.06 9.09
N LEU A 47 2.11 -17.83 8.69
CA LEU A 47 1.35 -17.08 7.70
C LEU A 47 1.55 -17.66 6.30
N HIS A 48 2.80 -17.96 5.95
CA HIS A 48 3.19 -18.49 4.64
C HIS A 48 2.58 -19.85 4.34
N GLU A 49 2.57 -20.79 5.31
CA GLU A 49 1.93 -22.11 5.18
C GLU A 49 0.44 -22.03 4.83
N ARG A 50 -0.20 -20.88 5.09
CA ARG A 50 -1.63 -20.62 4.86
C ARG A 50 -1.87 -19.69 3.66
N GLY A 51 -0.84 -19.46 2.84
CA GLY A 51 -0.93 -18.58 1.68
C GLY A 51 -1.05 -17.09 2.01
N ASN A 52 -0.70 -16.68 3.23
CA ASN A 52 -0.66 -15.27 3.64
C ASN A 52 0.77 -14.71 3.52
N ILE A 53 0.88 -13.39 3.44
CA ILE A 53 2.15 -12.66 3.31
C ILE A 53 2.39 -11.88 4.60
N LEU A 54 3.56 -12.06 5.20
CA LEU A 54 4.12 -11.13 6.17
C LEU A 54 5.14 -10.25 5.46
N ALA A 55 4.99 -8.94 5.53
CA ALA A 55 5.92 -7.95 4.98
C ALA A 55 6.46 -7.02 6.06
N LEU A 56 7.70 -6.56 5.89
CA LEU A 56 8.32 -5.54 6.73
C LEU A 56 8.29 -4.20 5.98
N GLN A 57 7.52 -3.25 6.47
CA GLN A 57 7.28 -1.97 5.80
C GLN A 57 8.17 -0.87 6.40
N LYS A 58 8.81 -0.09 5.52
CA LYS A 58 9.86 0.85 5.88
C LYS A 58 9.91 2.10 5.00
N GLU A 59 10.32 3.19 5.63
CA GLU A 59 10.81 4.40 5.00
C GLU A 59 12.35 4.31 4.81
N ILE A 60 12.86 4.69 3.63
CA ILE A 60 14.30 4.62 3.28
C ILE A 60 14.82 5.82 2.48
N MET A 61 13.94 6.70 2.02
CA MET A 61 14.21 7.94 1.29
C MET A 61 14.45 9.13 2.20
N PHE A 62 13.89 9.16 3.41
CA PHE A 62 14.12 10.23 4.37
C PHE A 62 14.11 9.75 5.81
N GLY A 63 14.56 10.61 6.71
CA GLY A 63 14.55 10.37 8.15
C GLY A 63 14.87 11.64 8.92
N TYR A 64 14.67 11.60 10.23
CA TYR A 64 14.96 12.71 11.11
C TYR A 64 16.47 12.86 11.33
N ASN A 65 16.89 14.06 11.73
CA ASN A 65 18.30 14.42 11.88
C ASN A 65 19.11 13.41 12.73
N HIS A 66 18.50 12.81 13.76
CA HIS A 66 19.17 11.86 14.65
C HIS A 66 19.34 10.44 14.05
N GLN A 67 18.67 10.13 12.94
CA GLN A 67 18.74 8.82 12.26
C GLN A 67 19.80 8.80 11.17
N LEU A 68 20.29 9.97 10.72
CA LEU A 68 20.98 10.12 9.45
C LEU A 68 22.36 10.77 9.57
N ASN A 69 23.22 10.50 8.58
CA ASN A 69 24.42 11.27 8.32
C ASN A 69 24.11 12.31 7.23
N LYS A 70 24.21 13.60 7.52
CA LYS A 70 23.92 14.69 6.54
C LYS A 70 24.80 14.65 5.30
N ASN A 71 25.95 13.97 5.33
CA ASN A 71 26.73 13.71 4.12
C ASN A 71 25.98 12.86 3.09
N ASN A 72 24.90 12.19 3.48
CA ASN A 72 24.06 11.40 2.59
C ASN A 72 22.79 12.13 2.18
N ALA A 73 22.63 13.41 2.52
CA ALA A 73 21.47 14.19 2.13
C ALA A 73 21.46 14.54 0.64
N LEU A 74 20.27 14.84 0.13
CA LEU A 74 20.03 15.55 -1.13
C LEU A 74 20.27 17.06 -0.95
N PHE A 75 20.67 17.72 -2.03
CA PHE A 75 20.93 19.16 -2.02
C PHE A 75 20.10 19.89 -3.08
N HIS A 76 19.53 21.04 -2.70
CA HIS A 76 18.97 22.06 -3.58
C HIS A 76 20.06 22.72 -4.42
N ILE A 77 19.64 23.39 -5.50
CA ILE A 77 20.56 24.06 -6.44
C ILE A 77 21.36 25.20 -5.79
N ASP A 78 20.82 25.81 -4.73
CA ASP A 78 21.48 26.84 -3.92
C ASP A 78 22.48 26.26 -2.90
N GLY A 79 22.60 24.93 -2.82
CA GLY A 79 23.46 24.22 -1.87
C GLY A 79 22.80 23.93 -0.51
N GLY A 80 21.53 24.27 -0.30
CA GLY A 80 20.75 23.89 0.87
C GLY A 80 20.42 22.39 0.88
N ILE A 81 20.16 21.81 2.05
CA ILE A 81 19.69 20.42 2.17
C ILE A 81 18.20 20.35 1.84
N VAL A 82 17.78 19.34 1.08
CA VAL A 82 16.35 19.06 0.85
C VAL A 82 15.74 18.48 2.12
N THR A 83 14.81 19.22 2.72
CA THR A 83 14.08 18.82 3.92
C THR A 83 12.57 18.82 3.70
N LYS A 84 11.85 18.14 4.59
CA LYS A 84 10.39 18.20 4.72
C LYS A 84 10.08 18.62 6.15
N ASN A 85 9.42 19.78 6.28
CA ASN A 85 8.91 20.26 7.54
C ASN A 85 7.46 19.80 7.71
N GLU A 86 7.14 19.24 8.87
CA GLU A 86 5.81 18.77 9.23
C GLU A 86 5.46 19.27 10.63
N ASP A 87 4.20 19.65 10.83
CA ASP A 87 3.68 20.00 12.17
C ASP A 87 3.47 18.72 12.99
N LYS A 88 4.54 18.24 13.63
CA LYS A 88 4.60 16.97 14.36
C LYS A 88 5.17 17.12 15.77
N PRO A 89 4.62 16.40 16.78
CA PRO A 89 5.02 16.60 18.18
C PRO A 89 6.47 16.27 18.55
N LEU A 90 7.08 15.23 17.96
CA LEU A 90 8.43 14.77 18.37
C LEU A 90 9.53 15.32 17.47
N TYR A 91 9.33 15.21 16.16
CA TYR A 91 10.29 15.64 15.16
C TYR A 91 9.57 16.33 14.01
N ASP A 92 9.89 17.59 13.77
CA ASP A 92 9.23 18.47 12.81
C ASP A 92 9.99 18.61 11.49
N GLU A 93 11.25 18.19 11.41
CA GLU A 93 12.06 18.24 10.19
C GLU A 93 12.66 16.87 9.84
N SER A 94 12.41 16.41 8.61
CA SER A 94 13.10 15.25 8.03
C SER A 94 13.99 15.64 6.85
N ILE A 95 15.06 14.87 6.64
CA ILE A 95 16.08 15.09 5.61
C ILE A 95 15.98 13.99 4.57
N TYR A 96 15.89 14.37 3.29
CA TYR A 96 15.89 13.41 2.19
C TYR A 96 17.30 12.92 1.86
N LEU A 97 17.41 11.64 1.51
CA LEU A 97 18.63 10.92 1.23
C LEU A 97 18.92 10.84 -0.27
N ASN A 98 20.19 10.96 -0.62
CA ASN A 98 20.62 10.80 -2.00
C ASN A 98 20.53 9.35 -2.49
N ALA A 99 20.46 9.19 -3.80
CA ALA A 99 20.29 7.89 -4.45
C ALA A 99 21.38 6.88 -4.07
N LYS A 100 22.61 7.32 -3.77
CA LYS A 100 23.70 6.44 -3.33
C LYS A 100 23.35 5.77 -2.00
N GLN A 101 22.83 6.53 -1.04
CA GLN A 101 22.47 5.99 0.27
C GLN A 101 21.26 5.06 0.19
N VAL A 102 20.24 5.45 -0.56
CA VAL A 102 19.04 4.61 -0.79
C VAL A 102 19.44 3.29 -1.48
N SER A 103 20.29 3.36 -2.50
CA SER A 103 20.83 2.17 -3.18
C SER A 103 21.59 1.25 -2.22
N ALA A 104 22.36 1.79 -1.27
CA ALA A 104 23.06 1.00 -0.29
C ALA A 104 22.10 0.24 0.66
N TYR A 105 21.00 0.89 1.07
CA TYR A 105 19.96 0.24 1.88
C TYR A 105 19.26 -0.88 1.10
N VAL A 106 18.87 -0.65 -0.15
CA VAL A 106 18.22 -1.68 -0.97
C VAL A 106 19.17 -2.85 -1.29
N ASN A 107 20.45 -2.59 -1.52
CA ASN A 107 21.45 -3.65 -1.74
C ASN A 107 21.65 -4.53 -0.49
N TYR A 108 21.37 -4.02 0.71
CA TYR A 108 21.44 -4.82 1.93
C TYR A 108 20.36 -5.91 1.99
N PHE A 109 19.22 -5.73 1.30
CA PHE A 109 18.10 -6.67 1.32
C PHE A 109 18.48 -8.08 0.86
N LYS A 110 19.47 -8.21 -0.03
CA LYS A 110 19.96 -9.53 -0.48
C LYS A 110 20.49 -10.41 0.66
N ASN A 111 20.99 -9.78 1.72
CA ASN A 111 21.57 -10.44 2.89
C ASN A 111 20.52 -10.76 3.98
N LEU A 112 19.28 -10.29 3.83
CA LEU A 112 18.21 -10.60 4.77
C LEU A 112 17.88 -12.09 4.73
N PRO A 113 17.49 -12.71 5.85
CA PRO A 113 16.96 -14.06 5.84
C PRO A 113 15.61 -14.10 5.12
N TYR A 114 15.22 -15.28 4.61
CA TYR A 114 14.04 -15.45 3.75
C TYR A 114 12.74 -14.87 4.36
N TYR A 115 12.56 -15.00 5.68
CA TYR A 115 11.38 -14.52 6.41
C TYR A 115 11.31 -12.98 6.58
N LYS A 116 12.31 -12.25 6.08
CA LYS A 116 12.35 -10.78 6.07
C LYS A 116 12.45 -10.18 4.66
N LYS A 117 12.33 -11.01 3.62
CA LYS A 117 12.47 -10.58 2.22
C LYS A 117 11.17 -10.13 1.55
N ASN A 118 10.05 -10.17 2.24
CA ASN A 118 8.85 -9.45 1.82
C ASN A 118 8.93 -8.03 2.41
N ILE A 119 9.01 -7.00 1.57
CA ILE A 119 9.31 -5.64 2.01
C ILE A 119 8.28 -4.67 1.41
N GLY A 120 7.76 -3.77 2.25
CA GLY A 120 7.02 -2.59 1.81
C GLY A 120 7.90 -1.35 1.88
N LEU A 121 7.85 -0.51 0.85
CA LEU A 121 8.61 0.75 0.80
C LEU A 121 7.66 1.94 0.58
N ASP A 122 7.70 2.88 1.52
CA ASP A 122 6.68 3.93 1.65
C ASP A 122 6.79 5.04 0.58
N SER A 123 8.02 5.42 0.20
CA SER A 123 8.20 6.65 -0.58
C SER A 123 9.19 6.58 -1.74
N ILE A 124 9.94 5.49 -1.88
CA ILE A 124 10.91 5.30 -2.98
C ILE A 124 10.25 5.37 -4.36
N GLY A 125 8.97 4.98 -4.47
CA GLY A 125 8.23 5.01 -5.73
C GLY A 125 7.67 6.39 -6.08
N ASN A 126 7.55 7.31 -5.12
CA ASN A 126 6.83 8.57 -5.29
C ASN A 126 7.71 9.82 -5.12
N ILE A 127 8.87 9.73 -4.48
CA ILE A 127 9.84 10.84 -4.36
C ILE A 127 10.80 10.86 -5.56
N LEU A 128 10.87 12.01 -6.23
CA LEU A 128 11.74 12.20 -7.39
C LEU A 128 12.33 13.62 -7.44
N PHE A 129 13.19 13.93 -6.47
CA PHE A 129 13.93 15.19 -6.42
C PHE A 129 15.22 15.15 -7.23
N SER A 130 15.66 16.31 -7.73
CA SER A 130 17.03 16.50 -8.22
C SER A 130 18.03 16.48 -7.05
N ASP A 131 19.30 16.19 -7.33
CA ASP A 131 20.40 16.32 -6.36
C ASP A 131 21.46 17.26 -6.93
N TYR A 132 21.72 18.40 -6.29
CA TYR A 132 22.75 19.36 -6.73
C TYR A 132 24.00 19.33 -5.85
N LYS A 133 24.26 18.19 -5.21
CA LYS A 133 25.48 18.01 -4.43
C LYS A 133 26.72 18.22 -5.30
N LYS A 134 27.63 19.08 -4.85
CA LYS A 134 28.87 19.46 -5.56
C LYS A 134 29.56 18.24 -6.20
N ASN A 135 29.81 18.34 -7.50
CA ASN A 135 30.42 17.32 -8.37
C ASN A 135 29.62 16.02 -8.57
N LYS A 136 28.33 15.99 -8.20
CA LYS A 136 27.43 14.83 -8.31
C LYS A 136 26.00 15.24 -8.66
N ASN A 137 25.86 16.22 -9.56
CA ASN A 137 24.55 16.74 -9.92
C ASN A 137 23.73 15.68 -10.68
N LEU A 138 22.49 15.48 -10.24
CA LEU A 138 21.49 14.66 -10.89
C LEU A 138 20.27 15.54 -11.20
N SER A 139 19.94 15.66 -12.49
CA SER A 139 18.63 16.18 -12.90
C SER A 139 17.53 15.23 -12.45
N ARG A 140 16.28 15.70 -12.40
CA ARG A 140 15.11 14.87 -12.07
C ARG A 140 14.98 13.63 -12.98
N GLU A 141 15.27 13.79 -14.28
CA GLU A 141 15.29 12.67 -15.25
C GLU A 141 16.41 11.66 -14.94
N GLN A 142 17.60 12.14 -14.59
CA GLN A 142 18.71 11.26 -14.17
C GLN A 142 18.39 10.56 -12.84
N THR A 143 17.74 11.24 -11.90
CA THR A 143 17.21 10.61 -10.68
C THR A 143 16.20 9.53 -11.02
N GLU A 144 15.33 9.73 -12.02
CA GLU A 144 14.35 8.69 -12.42
C GLU A 144 15.06 7.44 -12.94
N GLY A 145 16.09 7.62 -13.77
CA GLY A 145 16.96 6.52 -14.19
C GLY A 145 17.56 5.77 -13.00
N LYS A 146 18.05 6.50 -11.99
CA LYS A 146 18.58 5.89 -10.76
C LYS A 146 17.53 5.21 -9.90
N MET A 147 16.33 5.76 -9.78
CA MET A 147 15.25 5.12 -9.03
C MET A 147 14.78 3.85 -9.73
N LYS A 148 14.74 3.81 -11.08
CA LYS A 148 14.49 2.57 -11.84
C LYS A 148 15.54 1.51 -11.57
N GLU A 149 16.83 1.87 -11.55
CA GLU A 149 17.92 0.94 -11.18
C GLU A 149 17.74 0.39 -9.75
N ILE A 150 17.42 1.26 -8.79
CA ILE A 150 17.24 0.89 -7.39
C ILE A 150 15.98 0.01 -7.21
N LEU A 151 14.87 0.33 -7.85
CA LEU A 151 13.64 -0.46 -7.78
C LEU A 151 13.80 -1.84 -8.43
N SER A 152 14.52 -1.93 -9.56
CA SER A 152 14.88 -3.22 -10.14
C SER A 152 15.76 -4.04 -9.20
N MET A 153 16.67 -3.39 -8.47
CA MET A 153 17.46 -4.07 -7.44
C MET A 153 16.61 -4.53 -6.25
N ALA A 154 15.61 -3.74 -5.84
CA ALA A 154 14.69 -4.10 -4.78
C ALA A 154 13.85 -5.33 -5.16
N GLU A 155 13.26 -5.33 -6.36
CA GLU A 155 12.55 -6.48 -6.94
C GLU A 155 13.43 -7.74 -6.91
N ASN A 156 14.67 -7.66 -7.40
CA ASN A 156 15.59 -8.81 -7.43
C ASN A 156 16.06 -9.29 -6.04
N ASN A 157 16.08 -8.42 -5.04
CA ASN A 157 16.57 -8.73 -3.70
C ASN A 157 15.46 -9.12 -2.71
N THR A 158 14.20 -9.02 -3.12
CA THR A 158 13.02 -9.32 -2.31
C THR A 158 12.25 -10.51 -2.87
N ASN A 159 11.42 -11.14 -2.03
CA ASN A 159 10.48 -12.17 -2.47
C ASN A 159 9.14 -11.54 -2.89
N LYS A 160 8.77 -10.45 -2.20
CA LYS A 160 7.61 -9.61 -2.49
C LYS A 160 7.95 -8.16 -2.22
N LEU A 161 7.67 -7.29 -3.19
CA LEU A 161 7.86 -5.85 -3.07
C LEU A 161 6.51 -5.13 -3.07
N ALA A 162 6.18 -4.47 -1.96
CA ALA A 162 5.08 -3.51 -1.92
C ALA A 162 5.60 -2.08 -2.08
N LEU A 163 4.95 -1.27 -2.90
CA LEU A 163 5.22 0.16 -3.02
C LEU A 163 3.98 0.96 -2.64
N GLU A 164 4.16 2.06 -1.93
CA GLU A 164 3.06 2.97 -1.63
C GLU A 164 2.95 4.08 -2.70
N VAL A 165 1.79 4.12 -3.36
CA VAL A 165 1.42 5.10 -4.40
C VAL A 165 2.57 5.46 -5.37
N PRO A 166 3.20 4.48 -6.05
CA PRO A 166 4.35 4.78 -6.89
C PRO A 166 3.94 5.63 -8.11
N ASN A 167 4.87 6.44 -8.60
CA ASN A 167 4.79 7.03 -9.93
C ASN A 167 4.81 5.93 -11.00
N VAL A 168 4.44 6.28 -12.24
CA VAL A 168 4.33 5.33 -13.36
C VAL A 168 5.54 4.42 -13.56
N TYR A 169 6.76 4.92 -13.29
CA TYR A 169 7.99 4.15 -13.44
C TYR A 169 8.17 3.03 -12.41
N GLY A 170 7.41 3.04 -11.31
CA GLY A 170 7.54 2.11 -10.20
C GLY A 170 6.66 0.87 -10.30
N TYR A 171 5.49 0.97 -10.94
CA TYR A 171 4.51 -0.13 -10.96
C TYR A 171 5.06 -1.44 -11.50
N LYS A 172 5.93 -1.40 -12.51
CA LYS A 172 6.47 -2.62 -13.12
C LYS A 172 7.36 -3.46 -12.21
N TYR A 173 7.78 -2.91 -11.06
CA TYR A 173 8.63 -3.59 -10.08
C TYR A 173 7.84 -4.05 -8.84
N ALA A 174 6.58 -3.64 -8.71
CA ALA A 174 5.76 -3.90 -7.53
C ALA A 174 4.97 -5.19 -7.70
N ASP A 175 4.98 -6.05 -6.67
CA ASP A 175 3.98 -7.11 -6.53
C ASP A 175 2.66 -6.57 -5.95
N MET A 176 2.78 -5.55 -5.10
CA MET A 176 1.67 -4.96 -4.36
C MET A 176 1.77 -3.44 -4.36
N VAL A 177 0.64 -2.75 -4.43
CA VAL A 177 0.57 -1.30 -4.26
C VAL A 177 -0.33 -0.95 -3.09
N TYR A 178 0.20 -0.20 -2.13
CA TYR A 178 -0.53 0.30 -0.97
C TYR A 178 -1.11 1.69 -1.22
N ASN A 179 -2.21 1.99 -0.52
CA ASN A 179 -2.92 3.27 -0.57
C ASN A 179 -3.35 3.68 -1.99
N MET A 180 -3.76 2.72 -2.82
CA MET A 180 -4.24 2.96 -4.18
C MET A 180 -5.42 3.93 -4.15
N PRO A 181 -5.32 5.12 -4.79
CA PRO A 181 -6.42 6.10 -4.80
C PRO A 181 -7.71 5.53 -5.40
N LEU A 182 -8.84 5.79 -4.74
CA LEU A 182 -10.16 5.25 -5.12
C LEU A 182 -11.15 6.31 -5.61
N ALA A 183 -10.76 7.57 -5.61
CA ALA A 183 -11.62 8.67 -6.04
C ALA A 183 -10.78 9.73 -6.74
N SER A 184 -11.45 10.52 -7.58
CA SER A 184 -10.86 11.72 -8.18
C SER A 184 -10.78 12.87 -7.15
N SER A 185 -10.32 14.03 -7.59
CA SER A 185 -10.29 15.24 -6.74
C SER A 185 -11.67 15.88 -6.55
N HIS A 186 -12.69 15.42 -7.30
CA HIS A 186 -14.05 15.94 -7.32
C HIS A 186 -14.12 17.44 -7.65
N PHE A 187 -13.21 17.93 -8.51
CA PHE A 187 -13.34 19.28 -9.02
C PHE A 187 -14.61 19.42 -9.87
N THR A 188 -15.21 20.61 -9.91
CA THR A 188 -16.51 20.86 -10.56
C THR A 188 -16.55 20.51 -12.06
N TYR A 189 -15.39 20.43 -12.72
CA TYR A 189 -15.25 20.07 -14.12
C TYR A 189 -14.96 18.58 -14.34
N GLU A 190 -14.88 17.78 -13.27
CA GLU A 190 -14.80 16.32 -13.33
C GLU A 190 -16.21 15.73 -13.27
N SER A 191 -16.50 14.77 -14.15
CA SER A 191 -17.80 14.11 -14.19
C SER A 191 -17.84 12.82 -13.39
N ASP A 192 -16.86 11.95 -13.58
CA ASP A 192 -16.85 10.59 -13.02
C ASP A 192 -15.41 10.13 -12.71
N SER A 193 -15.29 9.18 -11.78
CA SER A 193 -14.03 8.54 -11.44
C SER A 193 -13.84 7.26 -12.25
N VAL A 194 -12.79 7.23 -13.07
CA VAL A 194 -12.41 6.03 -13.82
C VAL A 194 -11.23 5.36 -13.12
N PRO A 195 -11.32 4.06 -12.74
CA PRO A 195 -10.24 3.33 -12.06
C PRO A 195 -9.14 2.90 -13.04
N PHE A 196 -8.56 3.85 -13.77
CA PHE A 196 -7.65 3.58 -14.88
C PHE A 196 -6.43 2.76 -14.45
N LEU A 197 -5.80 3.13 -13.32
CA LEU A 197 -4.64 2.41 -12.80
C LEU A 197 -5.02 0.98 -12.40
N GLN A 198 -6.14 0.80 -11.72
CA GLN A 198 -6.59 -0.52 -11.29
C GLN A 198 -6.94 -1.43 -12.47
N ILE A 199 -7.56 -0.89 -13.53
CA ILE A 199 -7.80 -1.63 -14.77
C ILE A 199 -6.46 -2.11 -15.35
N LEU A 200 -5.47 -1.22 -15.47
CA LEU A 200 -4.15 -1.54 -16.01
C LEU A 200 -3.38 -2.59 -15.18
N LEU A 201 -3.53 -2.53 -13.85
CA LEU A 201 -2.77 -3.34 -12.91
C LEU A 201 -3.44 -4.68 -12.58
N SER A 202 -4.74 -4.83 -12.83
CA SER A 202 -5.48 -6.04 -12.52
C SER A 202 -4.84 -7.27 -13.15
N GLY A 203 -4.65 -8.32 -12.35
CA GLY A 203 -3.98 -9.55 -12.78
C GLY A 203 -2.47 -9.54 -12.61
N TYR A 204 -1.85 -8.36 -12.47
CA TYR A 204 -0.41 -8.19 -12.39
C TYR A 204 0.07 -7.72 -11.01
N VAL A 205 -0.62 -6.73 -10.42
CA VAL A 205 -0.21 -6.09 -9.16
C VAL A 205 -1.41 -6.04 -8.21
N GLU A 206 -1.26 -6.57 -6.99
CA GLU A 206 -2.31 -6.51 -5.98
C GLU A 206 -2.43 -5.09 -5.44
N CYS A 207 -3.59 -4.45 -5.63
CA CYS A 207 -3.85 -3.09 -5.16
C CYS A 207 -4.58 -3.14 -3.81
N PHE A 208 -4.12 -2.34 -2.85
CA PHE A 208 -4.74 -2.19 -1.53
C PHE A 208 -5.24 -0.76 -1.36
N SER A 209 -6.44 -0.60 -0.79
CA SER A 209 -7.07 0.69 -0.56
C SER A 209 -6.27 1.57 0.42
N PRO A 210 -6.59 2.86 0.54
CA PRO A 210 -6.31 3.61 1.75
C PRO A 210 -6.97 2.96 2.96
N TYR A 211 -6.49 3.26 4.16
CA TYR A 211 -6.99 2.60 5.36
C TYR A 211 -8.49 2.85 5.59
N VAL A 212 -9.26 1.76 5.60
CA VAL A 212 -10.73 1.79 5.75
C VAL A 212 -11.16 2.41 7.08
N ASN A 213 -10.35 2.27 8.12
CA ASN A 213 -10.63 2.87 9.42
C ASN A 213 -10.50 4.40 9.47
N PHE A 214 -10.05 5.03 8.39
CA PHE A 214 -10.08 6.48 8.20
C PHE A 214 -11.22 6.95 7.27
N SER A 215 -12.09 6.03 6.85
CA SER A 215 -13.23 6.29 5.98
C SER A 215 -14.56 6.16 6.73
N THR A 216 -15.66 6.45 6.04
CA THR A 216 -17.03 6.23 6.54
C THR A 216 -17.39 4.73 6.65
N ASN A 217 -16.64 3.84 5.97
CA ASN A 217 -16.81 2.40 6.01
C ASN A 217 -18.24 1.95 5.64
N THR A 218 -18.69 2.40 4.48
CA THR A 218 -20.04 2.17 3.93
C THR A 218 -20.08 0.96 2.99
N VAL A 219 -21.28 0.52 2.62
CA VAL A 219 -21.45 -0.50 1.57
C VAL A 219 -20.93 0.00 0.22
N ASP A 220 -21.04 1.31 -0.07
CA ASP A 220 -20.55 1.88 -1.32
C ASP A 220 -19.01 1.81 -1.41
N ASP A 221 -18.31 1.94 -0.29
CA ASP A 221 -16.86 1.71 -0.24
C ASP A 221 -16.53 0.25 -0.59
N LEU A 222 -17.28 -0.71 -0.04
CA LEU A 222 -17.10 -2.13 -0.34
C LEU A 222 -17.41 -2.47 -1.80
N LEU A 223 -18.44 -1.85 -2.38
CA LEU A 223 -18.76 -1.99 -3.80
C LEU A 223 -17.66 -1.40 -4.68
N THR A 224 -17.08 -0.26 -4.27
CA THR A 224 -15.94 0.37 -4.97
C THR A 224 -14.71 -0.54 -4.97
N PHE A 225 -14.42 -1.20 -3.85
CA PHE A 225 -13.35 -2.20 -3.77
C PHE A 225 -13.57 -3.35 -4.78
N ILE A 226 -14.80 -3.83 -4.93
CA ILE A 226 -15.17 -4.88 -5.88
C ILE A 226 -15.06 -4.39 -7.33
N ASP A 227 -15.60 -3.21 -7.62
CA ASP A 227 -15.58 -2.59 -8.95
C ASP A 227 -14.13 -2.33 -9.42
N TYR A 228 -13.27 -1.87 -8.51
CA TYR A 228 -11.90 -1.48 -8.82
C TYR A 228 -10.89 -2.61 -8.55
N ASN A 229 -11.34 -3.84 -8.26
CA ASN A 229 -10.49 -4.98 -7.87
C ASN A 229 -9.37 -4.60 -6.87
N THR A 230 -9.73 -3.83 -5.85
CA THR A 230 -8.82 -3.30 -4.85
C THR A 230 -9.18 -3.89 -3.50
N TYR A 231 -8.19 -4.38 -2.75
CA TYR A 231 -8.42 -5.05 -1.48
C TYR A 231 -8.47 -4.04 -0.31
N PRO A 232 -9.42 -4.19 0.63
CA PRO A 232 -9.52 -3.30 1.78
C PRO A 232 -8.28 -3.42 2.68
N SER A 233 -7.75 -2.29 3.15
CA SER A 233 -6.62 -2.23 4.08
C SER A 233 -7.00 -1.55 5.40
N TYR A 234 -6.25 -1.85 6.46
CA TYR A 234 -6.48 -1.31 7.80
C TYR A 234 -5.14 -1.07 8.50
N VAL A 235 -5.04 0.00 9.28
CA VAL A 235 -3.95 0.19 10.25
C VAL A 235 -4.39 -0.28 11.63
N LEU A 236 -3.67 -1.23 12.23
CA LEU A 236 -4.10 -1.90 13.45
C LEU A 236 -3.08 -1.80 14.58
N THR A 237 -3.59 -1.58 15.79
CA THR A 237 -2.81 -1.46 17.03
C THR A 237 -3.48 -2.23 18.15
N GLU A 238 -2.70 -2.67 19.15
CA GLU A 238 -3.26 -3.30 20.34
C GLU A 238 -3.95 -2.27 21.25
N ASP A 239 -3.30 -1.12 21.42
CA ASP A 239 -3.75 -0.02 22.27
C ASP A 239 -4.59 1.02 21.51
N TYR A 240 -5.25 1.88 22.29
CA TYR A 240 -5.98 3.05 21.80
C TYR A 240 -5.08 4.09 21.13
N SER A 241 -5.64 4.76 20.11
CA SER A 241 -4.96 5.77 19.29
C SER A 241 -4.53 7.02 20.04
N ASN A 242 -5.13 7.33 21.21
CA ASN A 242 -4.74 8.47 22.03
C ASN A 242 -3.27 8.39 22.49
N LYS A 243 -2.66 7.19 22.53
CA LYS A 243 -1.22 7.04 22.80
C LYS A 243 -0.33 7.63 21.71
N PHE A 244 -0.86 7.89 20.51
CA PHE A 244 -0.11 8.50 19.41
C PHE A 244 -0.20 10.02 19.38
N ALA A 245 -1.04 10.65 20.21
CA ALA A 245 -1.32 12.09 20.16
C ALA A 245 -0.05 12.94 20.24
N ASP A 246 0.89 12.57 21.11
CA ASP A 246 2.18 13.25 21.32
C ASP A 246 3.32 12.63 20.49
N THR A 247 2.99 11.95 19.39
CA THR A 247 3.97 11.29 18.51
C THR A 247 3.79 11.71 17.06
N ASN A 248 4.77 11.39 16.20
CA ASN A 248 4.62 11.66 14.77
C ASN A 248 3.57 10.76 14.07
N LEU A 249 3.06 9.75 14.78
CA LEU A 249 1.93 8.91 14.35
C LEU A 249 0.57 9.49 14.75
N ASN A 250 0.50 10.75 15.21
CA ASN A 250 -0.74 11.42 15.64
C ASN A 250 -1.86 11.49 14.58
N TYR A 251 -1.56 11.17 13.32
CA TYR A 251 -2.56 11.03 12.25
C TYR A 251 -3.37 9.72 12.36
N ILE A 252 -2.90 8.74 13.15
CA ILE A 252 -3.61 7.49 13.42
C ILE A 252 -4.61 7.76 14.54
N TYR A 253 -5.85 8.09 14.17
CA TYR A 253 -6.91 8.40 15.13
C TYR A 253 -7.86 7.22 15.41
N SER A 254 -7.82 6.15 14.61
CA SER A 254 -8.65 4.95 14.77
C SER A 254 -7.89 3.71 14.33
N SER A 255 -7.54 2.81 15.25
CA SER A 255 -6.67 1.67 14.92
C SER A 255 -6.77 0.47 15.86
N ARG A 256 -7.43 0.57 17.01
CA ARG A 256 -7.43 -0.54 17.98
C ARG A 256 -8.10 -1.79 17.38
N TYR A 257 -7.38 -2.91 17.39
CA TYR A 257 -7.80 -4.15 16.72
C TYR A 257 -9.17 -4.64 17.20
N ASP A 258 -9.43 -4.62 18.50
CA ASP A 258 -10.69 -5.08 19.07
C ASP A 258 -11.91 -4.32 18.54
N ASP A 259 -11.74 -3.02 18.27
CA ASP A 259 -12.81 -2.15 17.77
C ASP A 259 -13.12 -2.46 16.29
N TRP A 260 -12.10 -2.87 15.52
CA TRP A 260 -12.19 -3.09 14.07
C TRP A 260 -12.40 -4.54 13.64
N LYS A 261 -12.09 -5.52 14.50
CA LYS A 261 -12.10 -6.95 14.16
C LYS A 261 -13.40 -7.41 13.48
N SER A 262 -14.55 -7.00 14.02
CA SER A 262 -15.86 -7.41 13.48
C SER A 262 -16.13 -6.81 12.09
N TYR A 263 -15.69 -5.57 11.84
CA TYR A 263 -15.78 -4.92 10.53
C TYR A 263 -14.84 -5.57 9.53
N ILE A 264 -13.60 -5.88 9.92
CA ILE A 264 -12.62 -6.55 9.05
C ILE A 264 -13.17 -7.89 8.56
N VAL A 265 -13.72 -8.73 9.46
CA VAL A 265 -14.30 -10.03 9.08
C VAL A 265 -15.46 -9.86 8.11
N ARG A 266 -16.36 -8.91 8.37
CA ARG A 266 -17.53 -8.64 7.53
C ARG A 266 -17.14 -8.12 6.15
N ASN A 267 -16.25 -7.13 6.11
CA ASN A 267 -15.81 -6.48 4.88
C ASN A 267 -14.97 -7.42 4.03
N HIS A 268 -14.05 -8.17 4.66
CA HIS A 268 -13.29 -9.23 3.99
C HIS A 268 -14.24 -10.22 3.34
N LYS A 269 -15.22 -10.75 4.08
CA LYS A 269 -16.20 -11.70 3.52
C LYS A 269 -16.95 -11.10 2.34
N TYR A 270 -17.50 -9.90 2.49
CA TYR A 270 -18.29 -9.23 1.44
C TYR A 270 -17.49 -9.06 0.14
N VAL A 271 -16.26 -8.57 0.24
CA VAL A 271 -15.39 -8.33 -0.91
C VAL A 271 -14.86 -9.65 -1.48
N ASN A 272 -14.38 -10.55 -0.64
CA ASN A 272 -13.76 -11.81 -1.04
C ASN A 272 -14.76 -12.79 -1.67
N ASP A 273 -16.02 -12.81 -1.23
CA ASP A 273 -17.08 -13.65 -1.83
C ASP A 273 -17.26 -13.34 -3.34
N ILE A 274 -16.88 -12.14 -3.80
CA ILE A 274 -16.89 -11.74 -5.21
C ILE A 274 -15.47 -11.80 -5.82
N LEU A 275 -14.50 -11.07 -5.25
CA LEU A 275 -13.18 -10.91 -5.87
C LEU A 275 -12.34 -12.19 -5.91
N SER A 276 -12.58 -13.16 -5.02
CA SER A 276 -11.88 -14.45 -5.09
C SER A 276 -12.07 -15.18 -6.43
N ALA A 277 -13.18 -14.92 -7.13
CA ALA A 277 -13.46 -15.51 -8.43
C ALA A 277 -12.60 -14.95 -9.57
N VAL A 278 -11.99 -13.78 -9.38
CA VAL A 278 -11.24 -13.00 -10.38
C VAL A 278 -9.85 -12.57 -9.87
N LYS A 279 -9.41 -13.09 -8.71
CA LYS A 279 -8.07 -12.85 -8.19
C LYS A 279 -7.01 -13.30 -9.19
N GLY A 280 -6.05 -12.41 -9.48
CA GLY A 280 -4.97 -12.67 -10.45
C GLY A 280 -5.44 -12.76 -11.90
N LYS A 281 -6.57 -12.10 -12.23
CA LYS A 281 -7.13 -12.02 -13.59
C LYS A 281 -7.12 -10.59 -14.10
N GLU A 282 -6.85 -10.44 -15.39
CA GLU A 282 -6.85 -9.14 -16.04
C GLU A 282 -8.27 -8.60 -16.15
N MET A 283 -8.45 -7.31 -15.86
CA MET A 283 -9.66 -6.59 -16.23
C MET A 283 -9.56 -6.22 -17.71
N VAL A 284 -10.37 -6.86 -18.55
CA VAL A 284 -10.33 -6.66 -20.01
C VAL A 284 -11.30 -5.57 -20.48
N ALA A 285 -12.35 -5.30 -19.70
CA ALA A 285 -13.26 -4.18 -19.95
C ALA A 285 -13.96 -3.72 -18.67
N ARG A 286 -14.29 -2.43 -18.61
CA ARG A 286 -15.22 -1.84 -17.64
C ARG A 286 -16.22 -0.95 -18.37
N LYS A 287 -17.51 -1.14 -18.12
CA LYS A 287 -18.63 -0.41 -18.73
C LYS A 287 -19.55 0.13 -17.64
N VAL A 288 -20.13 1.29 -17.86
CA VAL A 288 -21.28 1.79 -17.08
C VAL A 288 -22.54 1.45 -17.88
N LEU A 289 -23.39 0.57 -17.35
CA LEU A 289 -24.60 0.12 -18.04
C LEU A 289 -25.77 1.08 -17.86
N ASP A 290 -25.82 1.73 -16.69
CA ASP A 290 -26.81 2.73 -16.28
C ASP A 290 -26.19 3.53 -15.12
N ASP A 291 -26.82 4.64 -14.72
CA ASP A 291 -26.36 5.46 -13.60
C ASP A 291 -26.28 4.61 -12.31
N GLY A 292 -25.06 4.47 -11.77
CA GLY A 292 -24.79 3.63 -10.60
C GLY A 292 -24.75 2.13 -10.87
N ILE A 293 -24.70 1.68 -12.13
CA ILE A 293 -24.55 0.27 -12.51
C ILE A 293 -23.27 0.06 -13.33
N SER A 294 -22.30 -0.62 -12.73
CA SER A 294 -21.01 -0.94 -13.37
C SER A 294 -20.95 -2.41 -13.77
N TYR A 295 -20.25 -2.68 -14.88
CA TYR A 295 -20.02 -4.02 -15.43
C TYR A 295 -18.52 -4.18 -15.75
N VAL A 296 -17.87 -5.16 -15.14
CA VAL A 296 -16.44 -5.42 -15.28
C VAL A 296 -16.22 -6.81 -15.84
N GLU A 297 -15.46 -6.93 -16.93
CA GLU A 297 -15.11 -8.19 -17.58
C GLU A 297 -13.69 -8.60 -17.24
N TYR A 298 -13.47 -9.89 -17.01
CA TYR A 298 -12.15 -10.47 -16.75
C TYR A 298 -11.76 -11.51 -17.79
N ASP A 299 -10.44 -11.69 -17.98
CA ASP A 299 -9.85 -12.62 -18.97
C ASP A 299 -10.24 -14.10 -18.79
N ASN A 300 -10.74 -14.49 -17.60
CA ASN A 300 -11.20 -15.84 -17.29
C ASN A 300 -12.65 -16.10 -17.70
N GLY A 301 -13.27 -15.17 -18.44
CA GLY A 301 -14.64 -15.27 -18.93
C GLY A 301 -15.71 -15.02 -17.86
N LYS A 302 -15.33 -14.49 -16.70
CA LYS A 302 -16.28 -14.01 -15.68
C LYS A 302 -16.44 -12.51 -15.79
N SER A 303 -17.63 -12.04 -15.43
CA SER A 303 -17.88 -10.61 -15.25
C SER A 303 -18.54 -10.34 -13.91
N ILE A 304 -18.40 -9.11 -13.42
CA ILE A 304 -19.03 -8.64 -12.19
C ILE A 304 -19.95 -7.48 -12.54
N ILE A 305 -21.19 -7.54 -12.08
CA ILE A 305 -22.14 -6.42 -12.12
C ILE A 305 -22.22 -5.84 -10.72
N ILE A 306 -22.03 -4.53 -10.60
CA ILE A 306 -22.04 -3.77 -9.35
C ILE A 306 -23.21 -2.79 -9.41
N ASN A 307 -24.11 -2.87 -8.43
CA ASN A 307 -25.28 -2.00 -8.29
C ASN A 307 -25.12 -1.09 -7.07
N TYR A 308 -24.75 0.17 -7.34
CA TYR A 308 -24.63 1.22 -6.33
C TYR A 308 -25.97 1.89 -6.01
N THR A 309 -27.06 1.53 -6.69
CA THR A 309 -28.36 2.20 -6.51
C THR A 309 -29.12 1.65 -5.29
N ASN A 310 -30.19 2.34 -4.91
CA ASN A 310 -31.11 1.92 -3.84
C ASN A 310 -32.27 1.03 -4.35
N SER A 311 -32.18 0.55 -5.58
CA SER A 311 -33.19 -0.29 -6.24
C SER A 311 -32.55 -1.52 -6.87
N ASP A 312 -33.30 -2.61 -7.00
CA ASP A 312 -32.80 -3.81 -7.67
C ASP A 312 -32.65 -3.55 -9.17
N TYR A 313 -31.58 -4.10 -9.77
CA TYR A 313 -31.29 -3.98 -11.19
C TYR A 313 -31.51 -5.32 -11.90
N LYS A 314 -32.20 -5.29 -13.05
CA LYS A 314 -32.43 -6.48 -13.88
C LYS A 314 -31.47 -6.49 -15.06
N TYR A 315 -30.62 -7.51 -15.13
CA TYR A 315 -29.74 -7.76 -16.26
C TYR A 315 -30.05 -9.12 -16.86
N LYS A 316 -30.60 -9.14 -18.08
CA LYS A 316 -31.11 -10.36 -18.73
C LYS A 316 -32.11 -11.09 -17.80
N ASN A 317 -31.83 -12.33 -17.41
CA ASN A 317 -32.67 -13.13 -16.49
C ASN A 317 -32.16 -13.09 -15.03
N ILE A 318 -31.25 -12.18 -14.69
CA ILE A 318 -30.61 -12.09 -13.38
C ILE A 318 -31.03 -10.79 -12.70
N VAL A 319 -31.40 -10.88 -11.42
CA VAL A 319 -31.57 -9.72 -10.53
C VAL A 319 -30.29 -9.51 -9.73
N ILE A 320 -29.86 -8.26 -9.67
CA ILE A 320 -28.78 -7.76 -8.82
C ILE A 320 -29.42 -6.83 -7.80
N ASP A 321 -29.46 -7.26 -6.56
CA ASP A 321 -30.11 -6.54 -5.47
C ASP A 321 -29.49 -5.14 -5.31
N LYS A 322 -30.26 -4.18 -4.79
CA LYS A 322 -29.72 -2.86 -4.42
C LYS A 322 -28.46 -2.98 -3.55
N LYS A 323 -27.50 -2.07 -3.74
CA LYS A 323 -26.25 -2.01 -2.95
C LYS A 323 -25.53 -3.38 -2.87
N SER A 324 -25.43 -4.07 -4.01
CA SER A 324 -24.83 -5.40 -4.10
C SER A 324 -24.02 -5.59 -5.39
N ALA A 325 -23.21 -6.65 -5.42
CA ALA A 325 -22.49 -7.07 -6.59
C ALA A 325 -22.72 -8.57 -6.87
N LYS A 326 -22.64 -8.96 -8.14
CA LYS A 326 -22.90 -10.34 -8.57
C LYS A 326 -21.99 -10.77 -9.70
N ILE A 327 -21.44 -11.97 -9.59
CA ILE A 327 -20.69 -12.62 -10.65
C ILE A 327 -21.68 -13.16 -11.69
N VAL A 328 -21.42 -12.86 -12.96
CA VAL A 328 -22.16 -13.37 -14.13
C VAL A 328 -21.18 -14.01 -15.12
N LYS A 329 -21.71 -14.81 -16.06
CA LYS A 329 -20.90 -15.28 -17.19
C LYS A 329 -20.58 -14.08 -18.10
N GLY A 330 -19.33 -13.99 -18.56
CA GLY A 330 -18.90 -13.02 -19.56
C GLY A 330 -19.66 -13.18 -20.88
N GLU A 331 -19.68 -12.11 -21.67
CA GLU A 331 -20.31 -12.09 -22.99
C GLU A 331 -19.48 -12.83 -24.06
#